data_AF-A0A816FAN0-F1
#
_entry.id   AF-A0A816FAN0-F1
#
_cell.length_a   1.000
_cell.length_b   1.000
_cell.length_c   1.000
_cell.angle_alpha   90.00
_cell.angle_beta   90.00
_cell.angle_gamma   90.00
#
_symmetry.space_group_name_H-M   'P 1'
#
loop_
_entity.id
_entity.type
_entity.pdbx_description
1 polymer ?
#
loop_
_entity_poly.entity_id
_entity_poly.type
_entity_poly.pdbx_seq_one_letter_code
_entity_poly.pdbx_strand_id
1 'polypeptide(L)'
;MKDGCSCGTQRDCIDSGGIHYSLNNIKVSEVFAIPRWNIECSVVETLLQSTFKCLYNQTYIDLLLYYATSVYDQYTNTLIQTIADELFIEEWKTNSYYSSFYNQCAPDYCSYKTQKDDYAIYIISQVLDLYGGFTVSLRYIISIITKIIFNNIKRCQNNRIIPNE
;
A
#
# COMPACT_ATOMS: atom_id res chain seq x y z
N MET A 1 -0.25 -16.11 -11.05
CA MET A 1 -1.25 -15.03 -10.92
C MET A 1 -2.55 -15.50 -11.52
N LYS A 2 -3.55 -15.77 -10.67
CA LYS A 2 -4.95 -15.83 -11.13
C LYS A 2 -5.23 -14.57 -11.95
N ASP A 3 -5.86 -14.75 -13.12
CA ASP A 3 -6.18 -13.65 -14.02
C ASP A 3 -6.88 -12.51 -13.26
N GLY A 4 -6.22 -11.35 -13.16
CA GLY A 4 -6.74 -10.14 -12.52
C GLY A 4 -6.18 -9.77 -11.14
N CYS A 5 -5.34 -10.61 -10.52
CA CYS A 5 -4.75 -10.30 -9.23
C CYS A 5 -3.50 -9.43 -9.40
N SER A 6 -3.60 -8.11 -9.19
CA SER A 6 -2.47 -7.16 -9.30
C SER A 6 -2.38 -6.28 -8.06
N CYS A 7 -1.17 -6.14 -7.50
CA CYS A 7 -0.94 -5.29 -6.33
C CYS A 7 -1.17 -3.80 -6.56
N GLY A 8 -1.29 -3.38 -7.83
CA GLY A 8 -1.71 -2.02 -8.18
C GLY A 8 -3.22 -1.81 -8.06
N THR A 9 -4.03 -2.86 -8.07
CA THR A 9 -5.50 -2.78 -8.07
C THR A 9 -6.14 -3.39 -6.82
N GLN A 10 -5.56 -4.44 -6.24
CA GLN A 10 -6.08 -5.14 -5.07
C GLN A 10 -4.96 -5.46 -4.08
N ARG A 11 -5.13 -5.04 -2.82
CA ARG A 11 -4.13 -5.26 -1.77
C ARG A 11 -4.16 -6.68 -1.20
N ASP A 12 -5.34 -7.28 -1.12
CA ASP A 12 -5.56 -8.63 -0.55
C ASP A 12 -5.31 -9.73 -1.59
N CYS A 13 -4.40 -9.48 -2.52
CA CYS A 13 -4.04 -10.41 -3.58
C CYS A 13 -3.04 -11.42 -3.04
N ILE A 14 -3.45 -12.68 -2.96
CA ILE A 14 -2.60 -13.80 -2.54
C ILE A 14 -2.39 -14.73 -3.73
N ASP A 15 -1.13 -14.98 -4.07
CA ASP A 15 -0.73 -15.91 -5.12
C ASP A 15 0.25 -16.95 -4.58
N SER A 16 0.34 -18.11 -5.25
CA SER A 16 1.36 -19.10 -4.88
C SER A 16 2.73 -18.65 -5.38
N GLY A 17 3.72 -18.69 -4.49
CA GLY A 17 5.09 -18.35 -4.81
C GLY A 17 5.81 -19.50 -5.49
N GLY A 18 6.49 -19.19 -6.60
CA GLY A 18 7.16 -20.19 -7.40
C GLY A 18 8.22 -19.58 -8.32
N ILE A 19 8.98 -20.47 -8.95
CA ILE A 19 9.88 -20.09 -10.03
C ILE A 19 9.06 -20.06 -11.32
N HIS A 20 9.03 -18.89 -11.97
CA HIS A 20 8.36 -18.71 -13.26
C HIS A 20 9.41 -18.42 -14.32
N TYR A 21 9.27 -19.04 -15.50
CA TYR A 21 10.06 -18.65 -16.66
C TYR A 21 9.29 -17.60 -17.46
N SER A 22 10.03 -16.56 -17.89
CA SER A 22 9.52 -15.53 -18.78
C SER A 22 10.17 -15.68 -20.14
N LEU A 23 9.36 -15.89 -21.18
CA LEU A 23 9.80 -15.79 -22.57
C LEU A 23 9.27 -14.46 -23.12
N ASN A 24 10.16 -13.59 -23.59
CA ASN A 24 9.80 -12.30 -24.20
C ASN A 24 8.82 -11.46 -23.35
N ASN A 25 9.07 -11.36 -22.03
CA ASN A 25 8.24 -10.64 -21.05
C ASN A 25 6.83 -11.22 -20.83
N ILE A 26 6.55 -12.42 -21.32
CA ILE A 26 5.34 -13.16 -21.04
C ILE A 26 5.69 -14.22 -20.00
N LYS A 27 5.00 -14.23 -18.85
CA LYS A 27 5.09 -15.33 -17.87
C LYS A 27 4.40 -16.54 -18.47
N VAL A 28 5.16 -17.46 -19.08
CA VAL A 28 4.58 -18.50 -19.95
C VAL A 28 4.25 -19.80 -19.20
N SER A 29 4.90 -20.14 -18.07
CA SER A 29 4.36 -21.10 -17.09
C SER A 29 5.15 -21.10 -15.78
N GLU A 30 4.49 -21.56 -14.72
CA GLU A 30 5.12 -21.91 -13.45
C GLU A 30 6.03 -23.13 -13.67
N VAL A 31 7.36 -22.94 -13.54
CA VAL A 31 8.33 -24.03 -13.60
C VAL A 31 8.15 -24.94 -12.39
N PHE A 32 7.98 -24.31 -11.23
CA PHE A 32 7.90 -24.99 -9.96
C PHE A 32 7.22 -24.11 -8.91
N ALA A 33 6.11 -24.60 -8.35
CA ALA A 33 5.41 -23.98 -7.23
C ALA A 33 6.09 -24.39 -5.91
N ILE A 34 6.47 -23.42 -5.07
CA ILE A 34 6.99 -23.73 -3.74
C ILE A 34 5.80 -23.95 -2.80
N PRO A 35 5.65 -25.15 -2.21
CA PRO A 35 4.52 -25.43 -1.35
C PRO A 35 4.53 -24.50 -0.14
N ARG A 36 3.37 -23.88 0.11
CA ARG A 36 3.13 -22.93 1.22
C ARG A 36 4.01 -21.68 1.20
N TRP A 37 4.49 -21.27 0.02
CA TRP A 37 4.92 -19.91 -0.20
C TRP A 37 3.73 -19.10 -0.72
N ASN A 38 3.27 -18.13 0.06
CA ASN A 38 2.22 -17.20 -0.32
C ASN A 38 2.88 -15.86 -0.68
N ILE A 39 2.71 -15.41 -1.91
CA ILE A 39 3.14 -14.07 -2.34
C ILE A 39 1.94 -13.14 -2.19
N GLU A 40 2.17 -12.08 -1.43
CA GLU A 40 1.24 -10.98 -1.19
C GLU A 40 1.88 -9.66 -1.63
N CYS A 41 1.08 -8.60 -1.63
CA CYS A 41 1.54 -7.29 -2.07
C CYS A 41 2.52 -6.62 -1.10
N SER A 42 2.51 -7.04 0.17
CA SER A 42 3.52 -6.68 1.16
C SER A 42 4.52 -7.82 1.33
N VAL A 43 5.82 -7.48 1.30
CA VAL A 43 6.90 -8.42 1.62
C VAL A 43 6.75 -8.95 3.06
N VAL A 44 6.28 -8.11 3.99
CA VAL A 44 6.11 -8.52 5.38
C VAL A 44 4.96 -9.52 5.53
N GLU A 45 3.83 -9.28 4.89
CA GLU A 45 2.66 -10.17 4.96
C GLU A 45 2.95 -11.49 4.24
N THR A 46 3.64 -11.43 3.10
CA THR A 46 4.20 -12.59 2.39
C THR A 46 5.03 -13.47 3.34
N LEU A 47 5.96 -12.90 4.09
CA LEU A 47 6.81 -13.66 5.02
C LEU A 47 6.03 -14.21 6.21
N LEU A 48 5.05 -13.46 6.73
CA LEU A 48 4.26 -13.87 7.89
C LEU A 48 3.32 -15.04 7.58
N GLN A 49 2.72 -15.05 6.39
CA GLN A 49 1.76 -16.06 5.98
C GLN A 49 2.40 -17.28 5.32
N SER A 50 3.63 -17.14 4.83
CA SER A 50 4.38 -18.23 4.19
C SER A 50 5.06 -19.15 5.20
N THR A 51 5.28 -20.40 4.79
CA THR A 51 6.09 -21.35 5.57
C THR A 51 7.21 -21.92 4.70
N PHE A 52 8.45 -21.63 5.06
CA PHE A 52 9.64 -22.08 4.32
C PHE A 52 10.08 -23.51 4.63
N LYS A 53 9.14 -24.40 4.99
CA LYS A 53 9.41 -25.82 5.27
C LYS A 53 10.13 -26.51 4.10
N CYS A 54 9.88 -26.05 2.88
CA CYS A 54 10.52 -26.49 1.66
C CYS A 54 12.06 -26.38 1.70
N LEU A 55 12.61 -25.33 2.33
CA LEU A 55 14.05 -25.10 2.43
C LEU A 55 14.78 -26.13 3.33
N TYR A 56 14.02 -26.91 4.11
CA TYR A 56 14.59 -27.96 4.97
C TYR A 56 14.59 -29.35 4.32
N ASN A 57 14.17 -29.46 3.06
CA ASN A 57 14.15 -30.73 2.34
C ASN A 57 15.13 -30.69 1.17
N GLN A 58 16.09 -31.62 1.21
CA GLN A 58 17.20 -31.73 0.27
C GLN A 58 16.73 -31.75 -1.20
N THR A 59 15.63 -32.43 -1.52
CA THR A 59 15.13 -32.52 -2.89
C THR A 59 14.75 -31.16 -3.48
N TYR A 60 14.18 -30.27 -2.67
CA TYR A 60 13.81 -28.93 -3.13
C TYR A 60 15.03 -27.99 -3.20
N ILE A 61 16.01 -28.18 -2.31
CA ILE A 61 17.29 -27.48 -2.38
C ILE A 61 18.04 -27.86 -3.65
N ASP A 62 18.06 -29.15 -4.02
CA ASP A 62 18.71 -29.62 -5.25
C ASP A 62 18.01 -29.07 -6.50
N LEU A 63 16.68 -28.96 -6.49
CA LEU A 63 15.88 -28.31 -7.54
C LEU A 63 16.20 -26.81 -7.65
N LEU A 64 16.24 -26.11 -6.52
CA LEU A 64 16.64 -24.69 -6.48
C LEU A 64 18.05 -24.50 -7.02
N LEU A 65 18.98 -25.39 -6.67
CA LEU A 65 20.37 -25.35 -7.13
C LEU A 65 20.45 -25.51 -8.65
N TYR A 66 19.73 -26.48 -9.21
CA TYR A 66 19.71 -26.72 -10.66
C TYR A 66 19.30 -25.47 -11.46
N TYR A 67 18.30 -24.72 -10.97
CA TYR A 67 17.85 -23.48 -11.60
C TYR A 67 18.71 -22.26 -11.25
N ALA A 68 19.38 -22.24 -10.10
CA ALA A 68 20.27 -21.14 -9.72
C ALA A 68 21.61 -21.19 -10.48
N THR A 69 22.17 -22.38 -10.68
CA THR A 69 23.47 -22.56 -11.35
C THR A 69 23.44 -22.24 -12.84
N SER A 70 22.28 -22.27 -13.49
CA SER A 70 22.14 -21.86 -14.90
C SER A 70 22.15 -20.34 -15.09
N VAL A 71 22.11 -19.56 -14.01
CA VAL A 71 22.03 -18.09 -14.02
C VAL A 71 23.30 -17.41 -13.50
N TYR A 72 24.19 -18.12 -12.80
CA TYR A 72 25.37 -17.53 -12.17
C TYR A 72 26.63 -18.40 -12.29
N ASP A 73 27.45 -18.12 -13.31
CA ASP A 73 28.73 -18.79 -13.58
C ASP A 73 29.90 -18.20 -12.77
N GLN A 74 29.61 -17.52 -11.64
CA GLN A 74 30.60 -16.73 -10.91
C GLN A 74 30.41 -16.75 -9.38
N TYR A 75 30.27 -17.93 -8.78
CA TYR A 75 30.49 -18.09 -7.34
C TYR A 75 31.69 -19.01 -7.09
N THR A 76 32.64 -18.46 -6.34
CA THR A 76 33.81 -19.15 -5.78
C THR A 76 33.37 -20.35 -4.93
N ASN A 77 34.24 -21.37 -4.84
CA ASN A 77 34.08 -22.65 -4.13
C ASN A 77 33.68 -22.52 -2.64
N THR A 78 32.48 -22.02 -2.39
CA THR A 78 31.88 -21.82 -1.07
C THR A 78 30.66 -22.72 -1.00
N LEU A 79 30.56 -23.46 0.09
CA LEU A 79 29.45 -24.36 0.31
C LEU A 79 28.19 -23.55 0.56
N ILE A 80 27.12 -23.80 -0.20
CA ILE A 80 25.85 -23.09 -0.10
C ILE A 80 25.25 -23.16 1.32
N GLN A 81 25.48 -24.26 2.06
CA GLN A 81 25.12 -24.37 3.47
C GLN A 81 25.75 -23.26 4.32
N THR A 82 27.00 -22.89 4.05
CA THR A 82 27.71 -21.81 4.75
C THR A 82 27.08 -20.46 4.43
N ILE A 83 26.70 -20.24 3.17
CA ILE A 83 26.00 -19.02 2.75
C ILE A 83 24.62 -18.94 3.40
N ALA A 84 23.87 -20.04 3.46
CA ALA A 84 22.56 -20.10 4.09
C ALA A 84 22.65 -19.87 5.61
N ASP A 85 23.63 -20.47 6.27
CA ASP A 85 23.88 -20.29 7.71
C ASP A 85 24.28 -18.84 8.01
N GLU A 86 25.11 -18.21 7.17
CA GLU A 86 25.48 -16.79 7.28
C GLU A 86 24.33 -15.84 6.95
N LEU A 87 23.39 -16.22 6.06
CA LEU A 87 22.24 -15.38 5.69
C LEU A 87 21.24 -15.19 6.83
N PHE A 88 21.17 -16.13 7.78
CA PHE A 88 20.22 -16.13 8.89
C PHE A 88 20.87 -15.86 10.26
N ILE A 89 22.20 -15.68 10.32
CA ILE A 89 22.95 -15.44 11.56
C ILE A 89 23.77 -14.17 11.41
N GLU A 90 23.29 -13.06 11.98
CA GLU A 90 24.04 -11.80 11.94
C GLU A 90 25.24 -11.76 12.91
N GLU A 91 25.16 -12.41 14.09
CA GLU A 91 26.28 -12.66 15.03
C GLU A 91 25.76 -13.37 16.31
N TRP A 92 26.32 -14.51 16.71
CA TRP A 92 26.01 -15.12 18.02
C TRP A 92 26.77 -14.42 19.15
N LYS A 93 26.27 -13.28 19.65
CA LYS A 93 26.82 -12.65 20.85
C LYS A 93 26.31 -13.33 22.12
N THR A 94 27.09 -14.27 22.63
CA THR A 94 26.87 -14.95 23.92
C THR A 94 27.00 -14.03 25.14
N ASN A 95 27.69 -12.88 25.00
CA ASN A 95 27.81 -11.84 26.03
C ASN A 95 27.06 -10.57 25.63
N SER A 96 25.77 -10.69 25.37
CA SER A 96 24.90 -9.52 25.20
C SER A 96 24.36 -9.12 26.56
N TYR A 97 24.63 -7.89 27.01
CA TYR A 97 23.98 -7.29 28.18
C TYR A 97 22.51 -7.00 27.86
N TYR A 98 21.71 -8.05 27.72
CA TYR A 98 20.29 -7.98 27.40
C TYR A 98 19.51 -7.19 28.46
N SER A 99 19.97 -7.15 29.72
CA SER A 99 19.35 -6.36 30.78
C SER A 99 19.27 -4.87 30.45
N SER A 100 20.30 -4.29 29.83
CA SER A 100 20.28 -2.87 29.43
C SER A 100 19.29 -2.61 28.29
N PHE A 101 19.18 -3.55 27.34
CA PHE A 101 18.22 -3.47 26.25
C PHE A 101 16.77 -3.65 26.76
N TYR A 102 16.51 -4.66 27.59
CA TYR A 102 15.20 -4.88 28.19
C TYR A 102 14.79 -3.74 29.12
N ASN A 103 15.70 -3.14 29.88
CA ASN A 103 15.40 -1.96 30.69
C ASN A 103 15.07 -0.72 29.85
N GLN A 104 15.61 -0.61 28.62
CA GLN A 104 15.21 0.45 27.68
C GLN A 104 13.85 0.15 27.04
N CYS A 105 13.50 -1.13 26.84
CA CYS A 105 12.25 -1.57 26.22
C CYS A 105 11.10 -1.83 27.22
N ALA A 106 11.38 -1.82 28.53
CA ALA A 106 10.39 -1.90 29.61
C ALA A 106 10.39 -0.59 30.42
N PRO A 107 10.00 0.55 29.81
CA PRO A 107 9.89 1.79 30.56
C PRO A 107 8.77 1.66 31.61
N ASP A 108 9.02 2.13 32.83
CA ASP A 108 8.02 2.16 33.91
C ASP A 108 6.78 3.01 33.54
N TYR A 109 6.92 3.87 32.54
CA TYR A 109 5.85 4.69 31.99
C TYR A 109 5.91 4.71 30.46
N CYS A 110 4.81 4.34 29.81
CA CYS A 110 4.69 4.45 28.36
C CYS A 110 4.42 5.91 27.98
N SER A 111 5.40 6.60 27.38
CA SER A 111 5.15 7.87 26.70
C SER A 111 4.72 7.60 25.26
N TYR A 112 3.43 7.72 24.97
CA TYR A 112 2.96 7.72 23.60
C TYR A 112 3.31 9.06 22.95
N LYS A 113 4.03 9.03 21.83
CA LYS A 113 4.09 10.17 20.92
C LYS A 113 2.76 10.22 20.18
N THR A 114 1.81 11.01 20.66
CA THR A 114 0.76 11.51 19.77
C THR A 114 1.46 12.35 18.70
N GLN A 115 1.51 11.84 17.46
CA GLN A 115 1.69 12.72 16.31
C GLN A 115 0.49 13.67 16.35
N LYS A 116 0.71 14.88 16.88
CA LYS A 116 -0.24 15.96 16.68
C LYS A 116 -0.06 16.34 15.23
N ASP A 117 -0.98 15.90 14.39
CA ASP A 117 -1.21 16.55 13.11
C ASP A 117 -1.35 18.06 13.39
N ASP A 118 -0.80 18.92 12.52
CA ASP A 118 -0.85 20.37 12.65
C ASP A 118 -2.29 20.89 12.47
N TYR A 119 -3.13 20.61 13.46
CA TYR A 119 -4.55 20.96 13.51
C TYR A 119 -4.75 22.47 13.37
N ALA A 120 -3.76 23.27 13.76
CA ALA A 120 -3.79 24.72 13.61
C ALA A 120 -3.86 25.14 12.13
N ILE A 121 -3.04 24.54 11.26
CA ILE A 121 -3.03 24.86 9.82
C ILE A 121 -4.35 24.40 9.19
N TYR A 122 -4.84 23.22 9.58
CA TYR A 122 -6.12 22.70 9.11
C TYR A 122 -7.32 23.55 9.52
N ILE A 123 -7.37 24.04 10.77
CA ILE A 123 -8.45 24.92 11.23
C ILE A 123 -8.41 26.27 10.49
N ILE A 124 -7.22 26.83 10.29
CA ILE A 124 -7.06 28.11 9.57
C ILE A 124 -7.52 27.97 8.11
N SER A 125 -7.15 26.89 7.43
CA SER A 125 -7.58 26.67 6.04
C SER A 125 -9.10 26.54 5.94
N GLN A 126 -9.74 25.83 6.87
CA GLN A 126 -11.21 25.71 6.90
C GLN A 126 -11.91 27.05 7.11
N VAL A 127 -11.37 27.94 7.97
CA VAL A 127 -11.93 29.28 8.19
C VAL A 127 -11.79 30.15 6.94
N LEU A 128 -10.64 30.09 6.26
CA LEU A 128 -10.41 30.83 5.02
C LEU A 128 -11.30 30.32 3.88
N ASP A 129 -11.47 29.00 3.75
CA ASP A 129 -12.35 28.39 2.76
C ASP A 129 -13.82 28.74 3.03
N LEU A 130 -14.24 28.74 4.29
CA LEU A 130 -15.59 29.15 4.66
C LEU A 130 -15.82 30.62 4.33
N TYR A 131 -14.90 31.52 4.68
CA TYR A 131 -15.09 32.95 4.45
C TYR A 131 -15.02 33.31 2.95
N GLY A 132 -14.07 32.70 2.23
CA GLY A 132 -13.89 32.88 0.79
C GLY A 132 -15.03 32.28 -0.02
N GLY A 133 -15.37 31.02 0.25
CA GLY A 133 -16.46 30.32 -0.42
C GLY A 133 -17.82 30.96 -0.17
N PHE A 134 -18.14 31.27 1.09
CA PHE A 134 -19.43 31.84 1.45
C PHE A 134 -19.70 33.20 0.78
N THR A 135 -18.68 34.07 0.72
CA THR A 135 -18.83 35.40 0.11
C THR A 135 -19.07 35.30 -1.41
N VAL A 136 -18.37 34.39 -2.09
CA VAL A 136 -18.53 34.17 -3.53
C VAL A 136 -19.88 33.52 -3.83
N SER A 137 -20.27 32.49 -3.07
CA SER A 137 -21.57 31.82 -3.22
C SER A 137 -22.74 32.79 -3.00
N LEU A 138 -22.65 33.67 -1.99
CA LEU A 138 -23.73 34.62 -1.71
C LEU A 138 -23.92 35.64 -2.84
N ARG A 139 -22.82 36.18 -3.41
CA ARG A 139 -22.90 37.08 -4.58
C ARG A 139 -23.52 36.40 -5.80
N TYR A 140 -23.17 35.14 -6.02
CA TYR A 140 -23.73 34.34 -7.11
C TYR A 140 -25.24 34.12 -6.93
N ILE A 141 -25.65 33.73 -5.71
CA ILE A 141 -27.06 33.50 -5.35
C ILE A 141 -27.88 34.79 -5.51
N ILE A 142 -27.38 35.94 -5.00
CA ILE A 142 -28.06 37.24 -5.13
C ILE A 142 -28.29 37.61 -6.60
N SER A 143 -27.30 37.37 -7.47
CA SER A 143 -27.40 37.67 -8.90
C SER A 143 -28.44 36.79 -9.62
N ILE A 144 -28.62 35.55 -9.18
CA ILE A 144 -29.65 34.65 -9.71
C ILE A 144 -31.04 35.07 -9.21
N ILE A 145 -31.18 35.34 -7.91
CA ILE A 145 -32.45 35.73 -7.29
C ILE A 145 -32.98 37.01 -7.94
N THR A 146 -32.14 38.03 -8.13
CA THR A 146 -32.55 39.30 -8.77
C THR A 146 -33.05 39.09 -10.20
N LYS A 147 -32.37 38.25 -11.00
CA LYS A 147 -32.83 37.89 -12.36
C LYS A 147 -34.18 37.16 -12.33
N ILE A 148 -34.36 36.21 -11.42
CA ILE A 148 -35.62 35.46 -11.27
C ILE A 148 -36.77 36.40 -10.89
N ILE A 149 -36.55 37.28 -9.90
CA ILE A 149 -37.55 38.25 -9.46
C ILE A 149 -37.93 39.18 -10.61
N PHE A 150 -36.94 39.74 -11.31
CA PHE A 150 -37.19 40.66 -12.43
C PHE A 150 -37.95 39.98 -13.58
N ASN A 151 -37.62 38.72 -13.89
CA ASN A 151 -38.30 37.95 -14.92
C ASN A 151 -39.76 37.61 -14.53
N ASN A 152 -40.01 37.33 -13.25
CA ASN A 152 -41.37 37.09 -12.75
C ASN A 152 -42.22 38.37 -12.77
N ILE A 153 -41.65 39.52 -12.38
CA ILE A 153 -42.35 40.82 -12.47
C ILE A 153 -42.72 41.14 -13.93
N LYS A 154 -41.80 40.93 -14.87
CA LYS A 154 -42.07 41.08 -16.31
C LYS A 154 -43.16 40.14 -16.81
N ARG A 155 -43.16 38.86 -16.40
CA ARG A 155 -44.24 37.91 -16.75
C ARG A 155 -45.60 38.36 -16.20
N CYS A 156 -45.65 38.85 -14.97
CA CYS A 156 -46.89 39.35 -14.37
C CYS A 156 -47.41 40.63 -15.05
N GLN A 157 -46.53 41.51 -15.52
CA GLN A 157 -46.92 42.70 -16.28
C GLN A 157 -47.44 42.32 -17.67
N ASN A 158 -46.80 41.37 -18.36
CA ASN A 158 -47.22 40.94 -19.70
C ASN A 158 -48.59 40.23 -19.68
N ASN A 159 -48.88 39.44 -18.64
CA ASN A 159 -50.18 38.76 -18.47
C ASN A 159 -51.33 39.72 -18.11
N ARG A 160 -51.06 40.99 -17.76
CA ARG A 160 -52.09 42.01 -17.52
C ARG A 160 -52.50 42.77 -18.80
N ILE A 161 -51.80 42.60 -19.93
CA ILE A 161 -52.00 43.37 -21.17
C ILE A 161 -52.82 42.58 -22.23
N ILE A 162 -53.34 41.39 -21.90
CA ILE A 162 -54.35 40.72 -22.73
C ILE A 162 -55.73 41.12 -22.17
N PRO A 163 -56.41 42.13 -22.74
CA PRO A 163 -57.80 42.39 -22.38
C PRO A 163 -58.65 41.21 -22.85
N ASN A 164 -59.52 40.74 -21.95
CA ASN A 164 -60.58 39.82 -22.31
C ASN A 164 -61.56 40.56 -23.23
N GLU A 165 -61.48 40.30 -24.52
CA GLU A 165 -62.60 40.44 -25.48
C GLU A 165 -62.41 39.43 -26.62
#